data_AF-A0A1X7CSW0-F1
#
_entry.id   AF-A0A1X7CSW0-F1
#
_cell.length_a   1.000
_cell.length_b   1.000
_cell.length_c   1.000
_cell.angle_alpha   90.00
_cell.angle_beta   90.00
_cell.angle_gamma   90.00
#
_symmetry.space_group_name_H-M   'P 1'
#
loop_
_entity.id
_entity.type
_entity.pdbx_description
1 polymer ?
#
loop_
_entity_poly.entity_id
_entity_poly.type
_entity_poly.pdbx_seq_one_letter_code
_entity_poly.pdbx_strand_id
1 'polypeptide(L)'
;MKIHTLFTKTLFLSFIALSFLLAHQSAADAFSISDLSSTAESAKSATEGATLLNRAKNVYSSFSDSTKSLISAQTATMDLINPTKNAGYVKQLGSYNSATGLDKLMQMTSFSQSMKSEMNGMNLTNKLSQILTDSTSLDKAKSIYTDATNSYTTGNKSVAEAKTLYSEIKKFVAAPSSKSLGGSLLSNLSDYSDDILPFILENGPEQIKTAAKLAEAFKGFI
;
A
#
# COMPACT_ATOMS: atom_id res chain seq x y z
N MET A 1 -59.40 9.42 -16.34
CA MET A 1 -58.77 9.99 -17.54
C MET A 1 -57.28 9.67 -17.48
N LYS A 2 -56.80 8.79 -18.36
CA LYS A 2 -55.37 8.52 -18.59
C LYS A 2 -54.74 9.75 -19.26
N ILE A 3 -53.45 9.99 -19.06
CA ILE A 3 -52.44 10.36 -20.07
C ILE A 3 -51.06 10.64 -19.41
N HIS A 4 -50.04 9.90 -19.90
CA HIS A 4 -48.57 10.09 -19.90
C HIS A 4 -47.83 10.40 -18.58
N THR A 5 -47.08 9.50 -17.92
CA THR A 5 -45.86 8.77 -18.34
C THR A 5 -45.12 9.39 -19.52
N LEU A 6 -44.11 10.25 -19.27
CA LEU A 6 -42.81 10.26 -20.00
C LEU A 6 -41.75 11.30 -19.56
N PHE A 7 -41.42 11.54 -18.28
CA PHE A 7 -40.26 12.43 -17.98
C PHE A 7 -39.29 11.99 -16.87
N THR A 8 -39.55 10.89 -16.19
CA THR A 8 -38.71 10.47 -15.04
C THR A 8 -37.53 9.55 -15.40
N LYS A 9 -37.30 9.26 -16.69
CA LYS A 9 -36.19 8.37 -17.13
C LYS A 9 -34.99 9.10 -17.74
N THR A 10 -35.02 10.42 -17.89
CA THR A 10 -33.92 11.16 -18.56
C THR A 10 -33.06 11.99 -17.61
N LEU A 11 -33.45 12.13 -16.33
CA LEU A 11 -32.66 12.91 -15.36
C LEU A 11 -31.60 12.08 -14.61
N PHE A 12 -31.65 10.74 -14.69
CA PHE A 12 -30.69 9.86 -14.03
C PHE A 12 -29.49 9.46 -14.90
N LEU A 13 -29.52 9.77 -16.20
CA LEU A 13 -28.39 9.51 -17.11
C LEU A 13 -27.41 10.69 -17.19
N SER A 14 -27.77 11.90 -16.76
CA SER A 14 -26.88 13.06 -16.76
C SER A 14 -25.93 13.12 -15.54
N PHE A 15 -26.22 12.42 -14.44
CA PHE A 15 -25.34 12.37 -13.27
C PHE A 15 -24.28 11.27 -13.30
N ILE A 16 -24.43 10.28 -14.18
CA ILE A 16 -23.40 9.25 -14.42
C ILE A 16 -22.36 9.76 -15.42
N ALA A 17 -22.74 10.63 -16.36
CA ALA A 17 -21.81 11.25 -17.29
C ALA A 17 -20.86 12.28 -16.63
N LEU A 18 -21.29 12.92 -15.53
CA LEU A 18 -20.45 13.90 -14.81
C LEU A 18 -19.46 13.25 -13.83
N SER A 19 -19.72 12.02 -13.39
CA SER A 19 -18.82 11.27 -12.50
C SER A 19 -17.69 10.54 -13.25
N PHE A 20 -17.82 10.35 -14.57
CA PHE A 20 -16.69 9.97 -15.43
C PHE A 20 -15.80 11.14 -15.85
N LEU A 21 -16.28 12.39 -15.77
CA LEU A 21 -15.48 13.59 -16.03
C LEU A 21 -14.55 13.97 -14.87
N LEU A 22 -14.80 13.46 -13.66
CA LEU A 22 -13.92 13.67 -12.50
C LEU A 22 -12.92 12.52 -12.24
N ALA A 23 -13.00 11.44 -13.02
CA ALA A 23 -12.04 10.33 -13.02
C ALA A 23 -11.15 10.31 -14.28
N HIS A 24 -11.12 11.41 -15.02
CA HIS A 24 -10.18 11.69 -16.11
C HIS A 24 -9.53 13.06 -15.91
N GLN A 25 -9.15 13.38 -14.67
CA GLN A 25 -8.07 14.34 -14.48
C GLN A 25 -6.80 13.70 -15.02
N SER A 26 -6.47 14.13 -16.23
CA SER A 26 -5.25 13.90 -16.95
C SER A 26 -4.05 13.81 -16.00
N ALA A 27 -3.48 12.61 -15.87
CA ALA A 27 -2.06 12.45 -15.59
C ALA A 27 -1.21 12.85 -16.82
N ALA A 28 -1.63 13.90 -17.54
CA ALA A 28 -1.00 14.42 -18.75
C ALA A 28 -0.86 15.95 -18.74
N ASP A 29 -1.42 16.68 -17.76
CA ASP A 29 -1.26 18.14 -17.67
C ASP A 29 -0.35 18.54 -16.50
N ALA A 30 0.92 18.18 -16.65
CA ALA A 30 2.04 19.01 -16.22
C ALA A 30 3.30 18.78 -17.09
N PHE A 31 3.19 18.09 -18.23
CA PHE A 31 4.21 18.10 -19.27
C PHE A 31 3.73 19.04 -20.37
N SER A 32 4.02 20.33 -20.19
CA SER A 32 3.95 21.24 -21.31
C SER A 32 4.97 20.76 -22.34
N ILE A 33 4.49 20.33 -23.51
CA ILE A 33 5.29 19.91 -24.68
C ILE A 33 6.30 21.01 -25.09
N SER A 34 6.15 22.23 -24.55
CA SER A 34 7.08 23.35 -24.68
C SER A 34 8.43 23.21 -23.97
N ASP A 35 8.65 22.21 -23.10
CA ASP A 35 9.97 21.98 -22.45
C ASP A 35 10.91 21.02 -23.23
N LEU A 36 10.46 20.46 -24.35
CA LEU A 36 11.31 19.63 -25.23
C LEU A 36 12.18 20.51 -26.15
N SER A 37 13.25 21.08 -25.60
CA SER A 37 14.36 21.56 -26.43
C SER A 37 15.17 20.36 -27.00
N SER A 38 14.61 19.78 -28.07
CA SER A 38 15.24 19.06 -29.19
C SER A 38 16.60 18.32 -28.98
N THR A 39 16.61 17.20 -28.25
CA THR A 39 17.44 16.03 -28.61
C THR A 39 16.69 14.73 -28.30
N ALA A 40 16.84 13.69 -29.13
CA ALA A 40 16.25 12.36 -28.90
C ALA A 40 16.67 11.75 -27.55
N GLU A 41 17.86 12.11 -27.08
CA GLU A 41 18.44 11.64 -25.80
C GLU A 41 17.69 12.21 -24.58
N SER A 42 17.26 13.48 -24.62
CA SER A 42 16.44 14.08 -23.56
C SER A 42 15.05 13.44 -23.47
N ALA A 43 14.41 13.13 -24.61
CA ALA A 43 13.11 12.46 -24.65
C ALA A 43 13.18 11.01 -24.14
N LYS A 44 14.24 10.29 -24.50
CA LYS A 44 14.52 8.93 -24.00
C LYS A 44 14.73 8.95 -22.49
N SER A 45 15.58 9.85 -21.99
CA SER A 45 15.85 9.98 -20.56
C SER A 45 14.58 10.34 -19.77
N ALA A 46 13.71 11.21 -20.30
CA ALA A 46 12.44 11.53 -19.66
C ALA A 46 11.52 10.31 -19.55
N THR A 47 11.46 9.49 -20.59
CA THR A 47 10.67 8.25 -20.64
C THR A 47 11.19 7.22 -19.63
N GLU A 48 12.51 7.03 -19.56
CA GLU A 48 13.15 6.15 -18.58
C GLU A 48 12.88 6.63 -17.15
N GLY A 49 13.03 7.92 -16.88
CA GLY A 49 12.75 8.52 -15.57
C GLY A 49 11.29 8.36 -15.15
N ALA A 50 10.34 8.58 -16.07
CA ALA A 50 8.92 8.37 -15.81
C ALA A 50 8.60 6.89 -15.50
N THR A 51 9.24 5.96 -16.22
CA THR A 51 9.11 4.52 -15.98
C THR A 51 9.61 4.12 -14.60
N LEU A 52 10.78 4.63 -14.20
CA LEU A 52 11.34 4.42 -12.87
C LEU A 52 10.43 4.98 -11.78
N LEU A 53 9.91 6.20 -11.95
CA LEU A 53 9.00 6.83 -10.99
C LEU A 53 7.70 6.04 -10.84
N ASN A 54 7.13 5.55 -11.95
CA ASN A 54 5.92 4.72 -11.89
C ASN A 54 6.15 3.41 -11.15
N ARG A 55 7.27 2.73 -11.41
CA ARG A 55 7.66 1.53 -10.66
C ARG A 55 7.86 1.82 -9.18
N ALA A 56 8.50 2.94 -8.83
CA ALA A 56 8.70 3.36 -7.43
C ALA A 56 7.37 3.61 -6.70
N LYS A 57 6.42 4.29 -7.36
CA LYS A 57 5.04 4.48 -6.87
C LYS A 57 4.33 3.14 -6.64
N ASN A 58 4.49 2.18 -7.55
CA ASN A 58 3.89 0.85 -7.42
C ASN A 58 4.49 0.06 -6.25
N VAL A 59 5.80 0.16 -6.02
CA VAL A 59 6.45 -0.43 -4.83
C VAL A 59 5.92 0.18 -3.55
N TYR A 60 5.83 1.51 -3.48
CA TYR A 60 5.23 2.22 -2.34
C TYR A 60 3.79 1.74 -2.06
N SER A 61 2.93 1.76 -3.08
CA SER A 61 1.52 1.36 -2.92
C SER A 61 1.41 -0.09 -2.48
N SER A 62 2.16 -1.00 -3.12
CA SER A 62 2.14 -2.42 -2.78
C SER A 62 2.65 -2.70 -1.37
N PHE A 63 3.70 -2.00 -0.93
CA PHE A 63 4.23 -2.13 0.44
C PHE A 63 3.28 -1.54 1.48
N SER A 64 2.68 -0.38 1.19
CA SER A 64 1.61 0.23 2.00
C SER A 64 0.44 -0.76 2.17
N ASP A 65 -0.05 -1.34 1.08
CA ASP A 65 -1.17 -2.29 1.12
C ASP A 65 -0.81 -3.59 1.86
N SER A 66 0.40 -4.12 1.63
CA SER A 66 0.93 -5.26 2.40
C SER A 66 0.96 -4.97 3.90
N THR A 67 1.43 -3.78 4.29
CA THR A 67 1.48 -3.37 5.71
C THR A 67 0.08 -3.19 6.27
N LYS A 68 -0.87 -2.67 5.48
CA LYS A 68 -2.28 -2.56 5.87
C LYS A 68 -2.91 -3.93 6.13
N SER A 69 -2.68 -4.90 5.25
CA SER A 69 -3.13 -6.29 5.44
C SER A 69 -2.53 -6.92 6.69
N LEU A 70 -1.24 -6.67 6.98
CA LEU A 70 -0.64 -7.14 8.23
C LEU A 70 -1.32 -6.55 9.46
N ILE A 71 -1.54 -5.24 9.48
CA ILE A 71 -2.24 -4.56 10.57
C ILE A 71 -3.66 -5.12 10.73
N SER A 72 -4.38 -5.36 9.63
CA SER A 72 -5.71 -6.01 9.63
C SER A 72 -5.64 -7.37 10.34
N ALA A 73 -4.70 -8.23 9.92
CA ALA A 73 -4.50 -9.56 10.50
C ALA A 73 -4.14 -9.49 12.00
N GLN A 74 -3.25 -8.58 12.39
CA GLN A 74 -2.87 -8.36 13.79
C GLN A 74 -4.06 -7.87 14.63
N THR A 75 -4.86 -6.94 14.09
CA THR A 75 -6.03 -6.39 14.78
C THR A 75 -7.12 -7.44 14.95
N ALA A 76 -7.42 -8.21 13.90
CA ALA A 76 -8.37 -9.31 13.97
C ALA A 76 -7.88 -10.43 14.90
N THR A 77 -6.57 -10.69 14.94
CA THR A 77 -6.00 -11.63 15.93
C THR A 77 -6.21 -11.12 17.35
N MET A 78 -5.98 -9.84 17.60
CA MET A 78 -6.24 -9.22 18.90
C MET A 78 -7.72 -9.25 19.28
N ASP A 79 -8.63 -9.03 18.33
CA ASP A 79 -10.08 -9.20 18.53
C ASP A 79 -10.43 -10.62 19.01
N LEU A 80 -9.81 -11.64 18.42
CA LEU A 80 -10.04 -13.02 18.82
C LEU A 80 -9.51 -13.31 20.23
N ILE A 81 -8.25 -12.95 20.52
CA ILE A 81 -7.56 -13.44 21.71
C ILE A 81 -7.68 -12.51 22.92
N ASN A 82 -8.06 -11.25 22.70
CA ASN A 82 -8.23 -10.21 23.71
C ASN A 82 -9.20 -9.08 23.25
N PRO A 83 -10.51 -9.36 23.16
CA PRO A 83 -11.50 -8.44 22.57
C PRO A 83 -11.55 -7.07 23.25
N THR A 84 -11.26 -6.99 24.55
CA THR A 84 -11.32 -5.75 25.33
C THR A 84 -10.23 -4.74 24.93
N LYS A 85 -9.10 -5.20 24.39
CA LYS A 85 -8.04 -4.34 23.84
C LYS A 85 -8.31 -3.90 22.39
N ASN A 86 -9.17 -4.59 21.65
CA ASN A 86 -9.40 -4.35 20.21
C ASN A 86 -9.98 -2.95 19.91
N ALA A 87 -10.90 -2.45 20.74
CA ALA A 87 -11.56 -1.17 20.51
C ALA A 87 -10.60 0.04 20.43
N GLY A 88 -9.45 -0.02 21.11
CA GLY A 88 -8.40 1.01 21.02
C GLY A 88 -7.64 0.98 19.69
N TYR A 89 -7.40 -0.21 19.14
CA TYR A 89 -6.65 -0.41 17.90
C TYR A 89 -7.45 -0.01 16.65
N VAL A 90 -8.77 -0.26 16.65
CA VAL A 90 -9.66 0.16 15.55
C VAL A 90 -9.71 1.68 15.39
N LYS A 91 -9.59 2.46 16.48
CA LYS A 91 -9.52 3.93 16.40
C LYS A 91 -8.23 4.42 15.76
N GLN A 92 -7.09 3.76 16.02
CA GLN A 92 -5.80 4.13 15.41
C GLN A 92 -5.77 3.83 13.91
N LEU A 93 -6.46 2.78 13.45
CA LEU A 93 -6.62 2.47 12.02
C LEU A 93 -7.22 3.62 11.20
N GLY A 94 -8.12 4.42 11.79
CA GLY A 94 -8.74 5.56 11.11
C GLY A 94 -7.77 6.71 10.85
N SER A 95 -6.72 6.85 11.67
CA SER A 95 -5.75 7.96 11.57
C SER A 95 -4.79 7.85 10.38
N TYR A 96 -4.54 6.63 9.87
CA TYR A 96 -3.64 6.42 8.73
C TYR A 96 -4.22 6.87 7.39
N ASN A 97 -5.54 7.02 7.30
CA ASN A 97 -6.20 7.39 6.05
C ASN A 97 -5.93 8.85 5.63
N SER A 98 -5.47 9.70 6.56
CA SER A 98 -5.11 11.10 6.26
C SER A 98 -3.62 11.31 5.96
N ALA A 99 -2.76 10.32 6.22
CA ALA A 99 -1.32 10.41 5.95
C ALA A 99 -1.00 9.99 4.50
N THR A 100 0.08 10.53 3.93
CA THR A 100 0.57 10.19 2.58
C THR A 100 2.08 9.97 2.58
N GLY A 101 2.60 9.28 1.56
CA GLY A 101 4.04 9.11 1.37
C GLY A 101 4.74 8.38 2.53
N LEU A 102 5.94 8.82 2.87
CA LEU A 102 6.77 8.23 3.92
C LEU A 102 6.08 8.25 5.29
N ASP A 103 5.43 9.36 5.66
CA ASP A 103 4.75 9.51 6.95
C ASP A 103 3.71 8.42 7.18
N LYS A 104 2.95 8.07 6.13
CA LYS A 104 1.99 6.96 6.18
C LYS A 104 2.69 5.64 6.48
N LEU A 105 3.79 5.34 5.77
CA LEU A 105 4.55 4.10 5.98
C LEU A 105 5.14 4.03 7.39
N MET A 106 5.68 5.14 7.90
CA MET A 106 6.23 5.22 9.25
C MET A 106 5.17 4.96 10.31
N GLN A 107 4.02 5.62 10.21
CA GLN A 107 2.91 5.43 11.15
C GLN A 107 2.40 3.99 11.15
N MET A 108 2.16 3.43 9.96
CA MET A 108 1.68 2.04 9.82
C MET A 108 2.70 1.03 10.33
N THR A 109 3.98 1.20 9.99
CA THR A 109 5.06 0.32 10.44
C THR A 109 5.20 0.35 11.96
N SER A 110 5.19 1.54 12.55
CA SER A 110 5.29 1.73 14.01
C SER A 110 4.13 1.06 14.74
N PHE A 111 2.91 1.20 14.20
CA PHE A 111 1.74 0.54 14.76
C PHE A 111 1.79 -0.98 14.64
N SER A 112 2.21 -1.51 13.49
CA SER A 112 2.39 -2.95 13.34
C SER A 112 3.45 -3.50 14.30
N GLN A 113 4.53 -2.73 14.55
CA GLN A 113 5.54 -3.08 15.54
C GLN A 113 4.98 -3.07 16.98
N SER A 114 4.14 -2.09 17.35
CA SER A 114 3.50 -2.09 18.67
C SER A 114 2.56 -3.28 18.85
N MET A 115 1.77 -3.62 17.81
CA MET A 115 0.89 -4.79 17.81
C MET A 115 1.68 -6.10 17.96
N LYS A 116 2.77 -6.23 17.20
CA LYS A 116 3.70 -7.37 17.32
C LYS A 116 4.25 -7.49 18.75
N SER A 117 4.64 -6.38 19.37
CA SER A 117 5.17 -6.37 20.74
C SER A 117 4.14 -6.88 21.74
N GLU A 118 2.89 -6.43 21.64
CA GLU A 118 1.78 -6.93 22.47
C GLU A 118 1.57 -8.44 22.26
N MET A 119 1.63 -8.92 21.01
CA MET A 119 1.42 -10.33 20.68
C MET A 119 2.57 -11.25 21.06
N ASN A 120 3.82 -10.77 21.10
CA ASN A 120 5.02 -11.59 21.38
C ASN A 120 5.03 -12.25 22.78
N GLY A 121 4.27 -11.73 23.74
CA GLY A 121 4.11 -12.32 25.07
C GLY A 121 2.94 -13.29 25.19
N MET A 122 2.13 -13.47 24.14
CA MET A 122 0.93 -14.29 24.18
C MET A 122 1.20 -15.71 23.65
N ASN A 123 0.78 -16.72 24.41
CA ASN A 123 0.70 -18.09 23.90
C ASN A 123 -0.49 -18.20 22.93
N LEU A 124 -0.27 -17.74 21.69
CA LEU A 124 -1.27 -17.69 20.63
C LEU A 124 -1.84 -19.07 20.36
N THR A 125 -1.01 -20.10 20.24
CA THR A 125 -1.44 -21.48 19.96
C THR A 125 -2.48 -21.96 20.96
N ASN A 126 -2.20 -21.89 22.27
CA ASN A 126 -3.14 -22.35 23.29
C ASN A 126 -4.44 -21.56 23.29
N LYS A 127 -4.37 -20.23 23.12
CA LYS A 127 -5.57 -19.37 23.06
C LYS A 127 -6.41 -19.66 21.82
N LEU A 128 -5.77 -19.83 20.66
CA LEU A 128 -6.45 -20.15 19.41
C LEU A 128 -7.12 -21.53 19.48
N SER A 129 -6.45 -22.55 20.04
CA SER A 129 -7.06 -23.87 20.24
C SER A 129 -8.30 -23.85 21.15
N GLN A 130 -8.40 -22.89 22.07
CA GLN A 130 -9.56 -22.73 22.97
C GLN A 130 -10.72 -21.95 22.32
N ILE A 131 -10.44 -21.09 21.35
CA ILE A 131 -11.41 -20.13 20.78
C ILE A 131 -11.94 -20.61 19.42
N LEU A 132 -11.13 -21.34 18.66
CA LEU A 132 -11.47 -21.81 17.32
C LEU A 132 -12.31 -23.11 17.34
N THR A 133 -13.34 -23.13 18.17
CA THR A 133 -14.27 -24.26 18.32
C THR A 133 -15.63 -24.02 17.68
N ASP A 134 -15.92 -22.77 17.27
CA ASP A 134 -17.16 -22.38 16.59
C ASP A 134 -16.90 -21.85 15.16
N SER A 135 -17.93 -21.85 14.31
CA SER A 135 -17.81 -21.48 12.89
C SER A 135 -17.44 -20.01 12.67
N THR A 136 -17.87 -19.10 13.54
CA THR A 136 -17.61 -17.66 13.38
C THR A 136 -16.14 -17.35 13.67
N SER A 137 -15.59 -17.97 14.69
CA SER A 137 -14.18 -17.87 15.07
C SER A 137 -13.26 -18.47 13.99
N LEU A 138 -13.69 -19.55 13.34
CA LEU A 138 -12.99 -20.16 12.20
C LEU A 138 -12.98 -19.26 10.95
N ASP A 139 -14.08 -18.58 10.63
CA ASP A 139 -14.11 -17.66 9.48
C ASP A 139 -13.20 -16.44 9.71
N LYS A 140 -13.15 -15.92 10.94
CA LYS A 140 -12.17 -14.90 11.33
C LYS A 140 -10.73 -15.41 11.18
N ALA A 141 -10.44 -16.63 11.64
CA ALA A 141 -9.12 -17.25 11.49
C ALA A 141 -8.68 -17.38 10.02
N LYS A 142 -9.58 -17.79 9.12
CA LYS A 142 -9.31 -17.85 7.68
C LYS A 142 -9.00 -16.47 7.08
N SER A 143 -9.74 -15.44 7.50
CA SER A 143 -9.48 -14.06 7.07
C SER A 143 -8.10 -13.59 7.54
N ILE A 144 -7.74 -13.86 8.80
CA ILE A 144 -6.41 -13.52 9.35
C ILE A 144 -5.30 -14.22 8.58
N TYR A 145 -5.45 -15.51 8.32
CA TYR A 145 -4.49 -16.27 7.53
C TYR A 145 -4.32 -15.73 6.11
N THR A 146 -5.43 -15.37 5.46
CA THR A 146 -5.42 -14.80 4.11
C THR A 146 -4.70 -13.45 4.09
N ASP A 147 -5.05 -12.56 5.02
CA ASP A 147 -4.44 -11.22 5.12
C ASP A 147 -2.95 -11.31 5.45
N ALA A 148 -2.55 -12.20 6.37
CA ALA A 148 -1.15 -12.43 6.71
C ALA A 148 -0.35 -13.02 5.53
N THR A 149 -0.92 -13.97 4.81
CA THR A 149 -0.29 -14.59 3.63
C THR A 149 -0.13 -13.60 2.48
N ASN A 150 -1.16 -12.78 2.23
CA ASN A 150 -1.13 -11.71 1.24
C ASN A 150 -0.07 -10.66 1.61
N SER A 151 -0.03 -10.25 2.88
CA SER A 151 0.98 -9.34 3.38
C SER A 151 2.39 -9.89 3.17
N TYR A 152 2.65 -11.14 3.57
CA TYR A 152 3.92 -11.83 3.36
C TYR A 152 4.32 -11.85 1.88
N THR A 153 3.41 -12.25 1.00
CA THR A 153 3.70 -12.44 -0.44
C THR A 153 3.97 -11.10 -1.12
N THR A 154 3.08 -10.12 -0.93
CA THR A 154 3.21 -8.79 -1.52
C THR A 154 4.40 -8.04 -0.93
N GLY A 155 4.61 -8.13 0.39
CA GLY A 155 5.74 -7.50 1.07
C GLY A 155 7.08 -7.99 0.53
N ASN A 156 7.25 -9.29 0.33
CA ASN A 156 8.45 -9.86 -0.29
C ASN A 156 8.72 -9.29 -1.69
N LYS A 157 7.69 -9.23 -2.54
CA LYS A 157 7.82 -8.66 -3.89
C LYS A 157 8.20 -7.18 -3.84
N SER A 158 7.56 -6.42 -2.96
CA SER A 158 7.85 -4.98 -2.80
C SER A 158 9.28 -4.73 -2.31
N VAL A 159 9.77 -5.48 -1.31
CA VAL A 159 11.15 -5.32 -0.80
C VAL A 159 12.17 -5.73 -1.85
N ALA A 160 11.92 -6.81 -2.59
CA ALA A 160 12.80 -7.24 -3.67
C ALA A 160 12.89 -6.18 -4.79
N GLU A 161 11.74 -5.65 -5.23
CA GLU A 161 11.70 -4.62 -6.26
C GLU A 161 12.27 -3.28 -5.75
N ALA A 162 12.05 -2.92 -4.48
CA ALA A 162 12.63 -1.73 -3.86
C ALA A 162 14.17 -1.76 -3.95
N LYS A 163 14.78 -2.93 -3.74
CA LYS A 163 16.24 -3.11 -3.81
C LYS A 163 16.77 -2.87 -5.22
N THR A 164 16.07 -3.39 -6.22
CA THR A 164 16.37 -3.19 -7.64
C THR A 164 16.23 -1.71 -8.00
N LEU A 165 15.07 -1.11 -7.71
CA LEU A 165 14.75 0.28 -8.04
C LEU A 165 15.66 1.28 -7.38
N TYR A 166 16.03 1.08 -6.11
CA TYR A 166 16.96 1.96 -5.41
C TYR A 166 18.25 2.13 -6.21
N SER A 167 18.81 1.02 -6.68
CA SER A 167 20.04 1.02 -7.47
C SER A 167 19.85 1.64 -8.86
N GLU A 168 18.74 1.34 -9.53
CA GLU A 168 18.42 1.87 -10.86
C GLU A 168 18.20 3.39 -10.83
N ILE A 169 17.45 3.90 -9.86
CA ILE A 169 17.18 5.33 -9.71
C ILE A 169 18.46 6.09 -9.36
N LYS A 170 19.27 5.60 -8.41
CA LYS A 170 20.57 6.24 -8.08
C LYS A 170 21.49 6.33 -9.31
N LYS A 171 21.56 5.27 -10.13
CA LYS A 171 22.34 5.28 -11.38
C LYS A 171 21.76 6.27 -12.39
N PHE A 172 20.45 6.28 -12.55
CA PHE A 172 19.76 7.18 -13.48
C PHE A 172 19.97 8.65 -13.11
N VAL A 173 19.76 9.01 -11.84
CA VAL A 173 19.92 10.39 -11.36
C VAL A 173 21.38 10.86 -11.48
N ALA A 174 22.36 9.98 -11.26
CA ALA A 174 23.77 10.30 -11.43
C ALA A 174 24.23 10.42 -12.90
N ALA A 175 23.45 9.93 -13.87
CA ALA A 175 23.83 9.93 -15.28
C ALA A 175 23.87 11.36 -15.86
N PRO A 176 24.83 11.69 -16.74
CA PRO A 176 24.87 13.02 -17.37
C PRO A 176 23.59 13.38 -18.15
N SER A 177 22.91 12.38 -18.71
CA SER A 177 21.66 12.53 -19.46
C SER A 177 20.46 12.93 -18.59
N SER A 178 20.54 12.77 -17.26
CA SER A 178 19.49 13.19 -16.35
C SER A 178 19.47 14.70 -16.12
N LYS A 179 20.59 15.40 -16.36
CA LYS A 179 20.76 16.84 -16.09
C LYS A 179 19.87 17.74 -16.96
N SER A 180 19.37 17.25 -18.09
CA SER A 180 18.45 17.97 -18.97
C SER A 180 16.97 17.74 -18.62
N LEU A 181 16.67 16.94 -17.60
CA LEU A 181 15.30 16.63 -17.20
C LEU A 181 14.71 17.71 -16.30
N GLY A 182 13.38 17.85 -16.37
CA GLY A 182 12.62 18.76 -15.51
C GLY A 182 12.86 18.47 -14.02
N GLY A 183 13.08 19.53 -13.24
CA GLY A 183 13.41 19.42 -11.81
C GLY A 183 12.38 18.67 -10.97
N SER A 184 11.10 18.69 -11.36
CA SER A 184 10.04 17.94 -10.67
C SER A 184 10.19 16.42 -10.80
N LEU A 185 10.61 15.90 -11.95
CA LEU A 185 10.82 14.46 -12.14
C LEU A 185 12.03 13.97 -11.33
N LEU A 186 13.13 14.73 -11.37
CA LEU A 186 14.34 14.43 -10.61
C LEU A 186 14.12 14.52 -9.10
N SER A 187 13.39 15.54 -8.64
CA SER A 187 13.03 15.67 -7.22
C SER A 187 12.21 14.46 -6.76
N ASN A 188 11.14 14.11 -7.48
CA ASN A 188 10.33 12.95 -7.12
C ASN A 188 11.15 11.64 -7.12
N LEU A 189 12.00 11.42 -8.11
CA LEU A 189 12.87 10.24 -8.13
C LEU A 189 13.82 10.21 -6.93
N SER A 190 14.34 11.38 -6.53
CA SER A 190 15.21 11.53 -5.37
C SER A 190 14.46 11.25 -4.06
N ASP A 191 13.25 11.79 -3.88
CA ASP A 191 12.41 11.53 -2.70
C ASP A 191 12.16 10.02 -2.53
N TYR A 192 11.91 9.30 -3.63
CA TYR A 192 11.77 7.86 -3.58
C TYR A 192 13.08 7.14 -3.29
N SER A 193 14.20 7.54 -3.91
CA SER A 193 15.48 6.85 -3.70
C SER A 193 16.13 7.14 -2.35
N ASP A 194 15.85 8.30 -1.76
CA ASP A 194 16.56 8.80 -0.59
C ASP A 194 15.79 8.49 0.70
N ASP A 195 14.45 8.46 0.62
CA ASP A 195 13.61 8.29 1.79
C ASP A 195 12.74 7.02 1.71
N ILE A 196 11.86 6.92 0.70
CA ILE A 196 10.81 5.88 0.68
C ILE A 196 11.39 4.47 0.46
N LEU A 197 12.23 4.27 -0.56
CA LEU A 197 12.79 2.96 -0.84
C LEU A 197 13.75 2.50 0.27
N PRO A 198 14.65 3.34 0.82
CA PRO A 198 15.44 2.97 1.99
C PRO A 198 14.58 2.57 3.19
N PHE A 199 13.50 3.30 3.48
CA PHE A 199 12.58 2.95 4.57
C PHE A 199 11.98 1.54 4.38
N ILE A 200 11.54 1.22 3.16
CA ILE A 200 10.99 -0.11 2.81
C ILE A 200 12.06 -1.20 2.97
N LEU A 201 13.30 -0.94 2.55
CA LEU A 201 14.41 -1.88 2.65
C LEU A 201 14.80 -2.16 4.11
N GLU A 202 14.77 -1.14 4.96
CA GLU A 202 15.10 -1.27 6.38
C GLU A 202 14.00 -1.98 7.16
N ASN A 203 12.74 -1.58 6.96
CA ASN A 203 11.62 -2.02 7.80
C ASN A 203 10.86 -3.23 7.22
N GLY A 204 10.89 -3.41 5.90
CA GLY A 204 10.14 -4.44 5.21
C GLY A 204 10.45 -5.88 5.66
N PRO A 205 11.73 -6.28 5.86
CA PRO A 205 12.06 -7.64 6.30
C PRO A 205 11.35 -8.05 7.59
N GLU A 206 11.25 -7.15 8.58
CA GLU A 206 10.63 -7.46 9.85
C GLU A 206 9.09 -7.53 9.74
N GLN A 207 8.49 -6.70 8.88
CA GLN A 207 7.06 -6.77 8.57
C GLN A 207 6.72 -8.12 7.91
N ILE A 208 7.50 -8.52 6.90
CA ILE A 208 7.36 -9.82 6.21
C ILE A 208 7.47 -10.98 7.20
N LYS A 209 8.47 -10.95 8.09
CA LYS A 209 8.66 -11.98 9.11
C LYS A 209 7.48 -12.06 10.09
N THR A 210 6.92 -10.92 10.46
CA THR A 210 5.75 -10.85 11.34
C THR A 210 4.52 -11.44 10.65
N ALA A 211 4.29 -11.09 9.39
CA ALA A 211 3.22 -11.67 8.56
C ALA A 211 3.37 -13.20 8.43
N ALA A 212 4.58 -13.70 8.14
CA ALA A 212 4.84 -15.13 8.03
C ALA A 212 4.54 -15.89 9.33
N LYS A 213 4.99 -15.37 10.48
CA LYS A 213 4.70 -15.97 11.78
C LYS A 213 3.21 -16.01 12.08
N LEU A 214 2.48 -14.95 11.73
CA LEU A 214 1.05 -14.89 11.95
C LEU A 214 0.30 -15.89 11.05
N ALA A 215 0.67 -15.97 9.76
CA ALA A 215 0.11 -16.96 8.85
C ALA A 215 0.35 -18.39 9.36
N GLU A 216 1.57 -18.71 9.79
CA GLU A 216 1.90 -20.04 10.31
C GLU A 216 1.11 -20.38 11.58
N ALA A 217 0.91 -19.42 12.48
CA ALA A 217 0.11 -19.63 13.70
C ALA A 217 -1.34 -20.02 13.39
N PHE A 218 -1.93 -19.48 12.31
CA PHE A 218 -3.31 -19.77 11.93
C PHE A 218 -3.45 -20.96 10.96
N LYS A 219 -2.40 -21.32 10.23
CA LYS A 219 -2.38 -22.43 9.27
C LYS A 219 -2.79 -23.76 9.90
N GLY A 220 -2.42 -24.02 11.16
CA GLY A 220 -2.76 -25.27 11.85
C GLY A 220 -4.24 -25.43 12.20
N PHE A 221 -5.07 -24.42 11.95
CA PHE A 221 -6.50 -24.39 12.27
C PHE A 221 -7.41 -24.31 11.04
N ILE A 222 -6.83 -24.35 9.83
CA ILE A 222 -7.50 -24.23 8.53
C ILE A 222 -7.25 -25.51 7.74
#